data_AF-A0A822E9J1-F1
#
_entry.id   AF-A0A822E9J1-F1
#
_cell.length_a   1.000
_cell.length_b   1.000
_cell.length_c   1.000
_cell.angle_alpha   90.00
_cell.angle_beta   90.00
_cell.angle_gamma   90.00
#
_symmetry.space_group_name_H-M   'P 1'
#
loop_
_entity.id
_entity.type
_entity.pdbx_description
1 polymer ?
#
loop_
_entity_poly.entity_id
_entity_poly.type
_entity_poly.pdbx_seq_one_letter_code
_entity_poly.pdbx_strand_id
1 'polypeptide(L)' 'YVNVQGGPSHMNYSNCELILDIAKRFSVEAVWAGWGHASENPKLPELLHRYGIIFIGK' A
#
# COMPACT_ATOMS: atom_id res chain seq x y z
N TYR A 1 -6.14 6.17 12.43
CA TYR A 1 -5.18 5.07 12.24
C TYR A 1 -5.97 3.82 11.87
N VAL A 2 -5.42 2.95 11.03
CA VAL A 2 -6.08 1.70 10.59
C VAL A 2 -5.41 0.54 11.30
N ASN A 3 -6.20 -0.31 11.96
CA ASN A 3 -5.67 -1.52 12.58
C ASN A 3 -5.43 -2.57 11.50
N VAL A 4 -4.17 -2.99 11.35
CA VAL A 4 -3.76 -4.09 10.47
C VAL A 4 -3.44 -5.31 11.32
N GLN A 5 -3.46 -6.51 10.72
CA GLN A 5 -3.03 -7.71 11.43
C GLN A 5 -1.59 -7.57 11.92
N GLY A 6 -1.36 -7.86 13.20
CA GLY A 6 -0.02 -8.01 13.75
C GLY A 6 0.63 -9.31 13.26
N GLY A 7 1.96 -9.35 13.25
CA GLY A 7 2.73 -10.49 12.74
C GLY A 7 3.81 -10.05 11.73
N PRO A 8 4.39 -11.00 10.98
CA PRO A 8 5.46 -10.71 10.03
C PRO A 8 5.04 -9.70 8.96
N SER A 9 6.02 -8.94 8.44
CA SER A 9 5.76 -7.79 7.55
C SER A 9 4.96 -8.11 6.28
N HIS A 10 5.06 -9.34 5.78
CA HIS A 10 4.31 -9.80 4.60
C HIS A 10 2.78 -9.85 4.81
N MET A 11 2.31 -9.78 6.06
CA MET A 11 0.87 -9.76 6.38
C MET A 11 0.31 -8.34 6.48
N ASN A 12 1.16 -7.32 6.58
CA ASN A 12 0.76 -5.94 6.81
C ASN A 12 1.48 -4.97 5.86
N TYR A 13 2.62 -4.41 6.25
CA TYR A 13 3.27 -3.30 5.54
C TYR A 13 3.94 -3.69 4.22
N SER A 14 4.19 -4.99 4.00
CA SER A 14 4.67 -5.52 2.72
C SER A 14 3.54 -6.08 1.84
N ASN A 15 2.28 -6.11 2.32
CA ASN A 15 1.17 -6.69 1.57
C ASN A 15 0.49 -5.63 0.68
N CYS A 16 0.78 -5.67 -0.61
CA CYS A 16 0.26 -4.70 -1.58
C CYS A 16 -1.27 -4.77 -1.72
N GLU A 17 -1.87 -5.96 -1.64
CA GLU A 17 -3.32 -6.14 -1.75
C GLU A 17 -4.05 -5.52 -0.55
N LEU A 18 -3.50 -5.70 0.66
CA LEU A 18 -4.05 -5.09 1.86
C LEU A 18 -3.92 -3.56 1.83
N ILE A 19 -2.77 -3.04 1.41
CA ILE A 19 -2.56 -1.60 1.26
C ILE A 19 -3.57 -1.02 0.27
N LEU A 20 -3.77 -1.68 -0.87
CA LEU A 20 -4.77 -1.28 -1.86
C LEU A 20 -6.20 -1.33 -1.30
N ASP A 21 -6.57 -2.40 -0.59
CA ASP A 21 -7.92 -2.54 -0.02
C ASP A 21 -8.22 -1.42 0.99
N ILE A 22 -7.25 -1.10 1.86
CA ILE A 22 -7.34 0.02 2.78
C ILE A 22 -7.45 1.35 2.00
N ALA A 23 -6.59 1.56 1.00
CA ALA A 23 -6.60 2.78 0.20
C ALA A 23 -7.96 3.02 -0.48
N LYS A 24 -8.57 1.95 -1.03
CA LYS A 24 -9.91 1.98 -1.61
C LYS A 24 -11.00 2.22 -0.57
N ARG A 25 -10.92 1.56 0.58
CA ARG A 25 -11.94 1.67 1.65
C ARG A 25 -12.04 3.08 2.22
N PHE A 26 -10.92 3.78 2.30
CA PHE A 26 -10.85 5.15 2.80
C PHE A 26 -10.84 6.19 1.67
N SER A 27 -10.98 5.77 0.40
CA SER A 27 -10.98 6.64 -0.78
C SER A 27 -9.83 7.64 -0.81
N VAL A 28 -8.62 7.19 -0.49
CA VAL A 28 -7.44 8.08 -0.45
C VAL A 28 -6.96 8.40 -1.87
N GLU A 29 -6.47 9.63 -2.09
CA GLU A 29 -5.94 10.01 -3.39
C GLU A 29 -4.51 9.51 -3.62
N ALA A 30 -3.74 9.32 -2.54
CA ALA A 30 -2.35 8.92 -2.62
C ALA A 30 -1.88 8.02 -1.47
N VAL A 31 -0.89 7.18 -1.74
CA VAL A 31 -0.24 6.30 -0.76
C VAL A 31 1.27 6.56 -0.77
N TRP A 32 1.84 6.78 0.42
CA TRP A 32 3.28 6.92 0.64
C TRP A 32 3.80 5.72 1.42
N ALA A 33 4.72 4.93 0.84
CA ALA A 33 5.25 3.72 1.47
C ALA A 33 6.55 3.95 2.28
N GLY A 34 7.11 5.16 2.28
CA GLY A 34 8.35 5.46 2.99
C GLY A 34 9.55 4.66 2.46
N TRP A 35 10.23 3.91 3.35
CA TRP A 35 11.39 3.09 3.04
C TRP A 35 11.22 1.65 3.57
N GLY A 36 11.75 0.65 2.85
CA GLY A 36 11.57 -0.77 3.15
C GLY A 36 10.16 -1.31 2.85
N HIS A 37 9.92 -2.59 3.16
CA HIS A 37 8.62 -3.26 2.97
C HIS A 37 8.09 -3.22 1.52
N ALA A 38 6.93 -2.62 1.30
CA ALA A 38 6.31 -2.51 -0.02
C ALA A 38 6.85 -1.32 -0.84
N SER A 39 7.71 -0.45 -0.27
CA SER A 39 8.24 0.72 -0.98
C SER A 39 9.09 0.34 -2.20
N GLU A 40 9.79 -0.79 -2.15
CA GLU A 40 10.61 -1.31 -3.27
C GLU A 40 9.86 -2.37 -4.11
N ASN A 41 8.60 -2.66 -3.78
CA ASN A 41 7.83 -3.66 -4.49
C ASN A 41 7.11 -3.03 -5.69
N PRO A 42 7.50 -3.34 -6.95
CA PRO A 42 6.90 -2.73 -8.14
C PRO A 42 5.41 -3.04 -8.30
N LYS A 43 4.91 -4.10 -7.63
CA LYS A 43 3.49 -4.47 -7.66
C LYS A 43 2.62 -3.40 -6.98
N LEU A 44 3.13 -2.67 -5.99
CA LEU A 44 2.36 -1.67 -5.25
C LEU A 44 1.96 -0.47 -6.14
N PRO A 45 2.89 0.26 -6.79
CA PRO A 45 2.52 1.37 -7.67
C PRO A 45 1.67 0.91 -8.86
N GLU A 46 1.94 -0.27 -9.43
CA GLU A 46 1.13 -0.80 -10.55
C GLU A 46 -0.33 -1.03 -10.14
N LEU A 47 -0.54 -1.64 -8.96
CA LEU A 47 -1.88 -1.84 -8.42
C LEU A 47 -2.57 -0.51 -8.13
N LEU A 48 -1.92 0.40 -7.40
CA LEU A 48 -2.49 1.69 -7.04
C LEU A 48 -2.87 2.51 -8.28
N HIS A 49 -1.99 2.54 -9.29
CA HIS A 49 -2.24 3.27 -10.53
C HIS A 49 -3.44 2.72 -11.31
N ARG A 50 -3.64 1.40 -11.31
CA ARG A 50 -4.81 0.75 -11.94
C ARG A 50 -6.13 1.20 -11.32
N TYR A 51 -6.12 1.56 -10.04
CA TYR A 51 -7.30 2.08 -9.32
C TYR A 51 -7.32 3.62 -9.22
N GLY A 52 -6.43 4.32 -9.93
CA GLY A 52 -6.38 5.79 -9.94
C GLY A 52 -5.80 6.41 -8.68
N ILE A 53 -5.10 5.64 -7.86
CA ILE A 53 -4.48 6.11 -6.61
C ILE A 53 -3.01 6.44 -6.90
N ILE A 54 -2.57 7.62 -6.48
CA ILE A 54 -1.20 8.10 -6.70
C ILE A 54 -0.25 7.41 -5.73
N PHE A 55 0.80 6.79 -6.24
CA PHE A 55 1.89 6.34 -5.39
C PHE A 55 2.91 7.46 -5.22
N ILE A 56 3.17 7.86 -3.96
CA ILE A 56 4.21 8.83 -3.61
C ILE A 56 5.48 8.01 -3.36
N GLY A 57 6.32 7.89 -4.37
CA GLY A 57 7.52 7.07 -4.34
C GLY A 57 8.17 7.02 -5.71
N LYS A 58 9.27 6.27 -5.83
CA LYS A 58 9.97 6.08 -7.10
C LYS A 58 9.44 4.86 -7.85
#